data_AF-A0AAV6LRX4-F1
#
_entry.id   AF-A0AAV6LRX4-F1
#
_cell.length_a   1.000
_cell.length_b   1.000
_cell.length_c   1.000
_cell.angle_alpha   90.00
_cell.angle_beta   90.00
_cell.angle_gamma   90.00
#
_symmetry.space_group_name_H-M   'P 1'
#
loop_
_entity.id
_entity.type
_entity.pdbx_description
1 polymer ?
#
loop_
_entity_poly.entity_id
_entity_poly.type
_entity_poly.pdbx_seq_one_letter_code
_entity_poly.pdbx_strand_id
1 'polypeptide(L)'
;MGPGNAEPTSSLMTDLLRKAGGFAVIDGGLATELERHGADLNDPLWSAKCLLTSPHLVRRVHLDYLEAGADIIITASYQATIQGFEAKGFSQGESEALLKKSVEIALEARDIYNGLCSDCVSDGAGDGRILKHRSILVAASVGSYGAYLADGSEYSGNYGDAMNLEYLKNFHRRRVQVLADSGADLIAFETVPNKLEAQAYAQLLEEENIKIPAWLSFNSKDGVNVVSGDSLLECVAIAQASKKVVAVGINCTPPRFIHDLILSMKKVTSKPILIYPNSGERYDADRKEWVQNTGVRDEDFVSYVNTWCEVGASLVGGCCRTTPNTIRAIYRALSNRSAALSPLK
;
A
#
# COMPACT_ATOMS: atom_id res chain seq x y z
N MET A 1 -27.26 -24.09 20.77
CA MET A 1 -26.34 -22.95 20.59
C MET A 1 -25.01 -23.55 20.16
N GLY A 2 -24.75 -23.60 18.85
CA GLY A 2 -23.47 -24.09 18.31
C GLY A 2 -22.45 -22.96 18.26
N PRO A 3 -21.14 -23.27 18.29
CA PRO A 3 -20.11 -22.25 18.18
C PRO A 3 -20.20 -21.65 16.77
N GLY A 4 -20.46 -20.34 16.70
CA GLY A 4 -20.46 -19.62 15.44
C GLY A 4 -19.08 -19.68 14.80
N ASN A 5 -19.03 -20.08 13.54
CA ASN A 5 -17.86 -19.97 12.68
C ASN A 5 -17.30 -18.55 12.78
N ALA A 6 -16.09 -18.39 13.33
CA ALA A 6 -15.34 -17.14 13.19
C ALA A 6 -15.01 -16.93 11.70
N GLU A 7 -15.29 -15.74 11.18
CA GLU A 7 -15.20 -15.42 9.76
C GLU A 7 -13.74 -15.52 9.22
N PRO A 8 -13.51 -16.11 8.03
CA PRO A 8 -12.19 -16.38 7.46
C PRO A 8 -11.37 -15.13 7.03
N THR A 9 -11.94 -13.93 7.04
CA THR A 9 -11.26 -12.69 6.58
C THR A 9 -10.30 -12.10 7.59
N SER A 10 -10.57 -12.24 8.90
CA SER A 10 -9.68 -11.76 9.96
C SER A 10 -8.39 -12.59 10.09
N SER A 11 -8.35 -13.82 9.56
CA SER A 11 -7.19 -14.70 9.74
C SER A 11 -6.03 -14.35 8.82
N LEU A 12 -6.26 -13.81 7.61
CA LEU A 12 -5.20 -13.57 6.62
C LEU A 12 -4.05 -12.72 7.18
N MET A 13 -4.38 -11.55 7.74
CA MET A 13 -3.38 -10.61 8.25
C MET A 13 -2.69 -11.14 9.51
N THR A 14 -3.45 -11.77 10.42
CA THR A 14 -2.88 -12.40 11.61
C THR A 14 -1.96 -13.56 11.26
N ASP A 15 -2.33 -14.37 10.27
CA ASP A 15 -1.51 -15.49 9.79
C ASP A 15 -0.24 -15.00 9.10
N LEU A 16 -0.31 -13.93 8.30
CA LEU A 16 0.86 -13.30 7.70
C LEU A 16 1.84 -12.83 8.80
N LEU A 17 1.36 -12.00 9.72
CA LEU A 17 2.20 -11.46 10.81
C LEU A 17 2.81 -12.58 11.64
N ARG A 18 2.04 -13.62 11.99
CA ARG A 18 2.55 -14.78 12.73
C ARG A 18 3.68 -15.48 11.96
N LYS A 19 3.50 -15.73 10.66
CA LYS A 19 4.51 -16.39 9.82
C LYS A 19 5.75 -15.52 9.58
N ALA A 20 5.59 -14.20 9.59
CA ALA A 20 6.66 -13.23 9.42
C ALA A 20 7.41 -12.87 10.74
N GLY A 21 7.04 -13.49 11.87
CA GLY A 21 7.71 -13.24 13.16
C GLY A 21 7.18 -12.02 13.91
N GLY A 22 5.97 -11.57 13.59
CA GLY A 22 5.26 -10.47 14.24
C GLY A 22 5.26 -9.16 13.43
N PHE A 23 6.13 -9.05 12.43
CA PHE A 23 6.22 -7.88 11.55
C PHE A 23 6.29 -8.30 10.09
N ALA A 24 5.54 -7.63 9.23
CA ALA A 24 5.56 -7.88 7.78
C ALA A 24 6.11 -6.67 7.01
N VAL A 25 6.79 -6.94 5.91
CA VAL A 25 7.38 -5.92 5.04
C VAL A 25 6.45 -5.63 3.86
N ILE A 26 6.04 -4.38 3.71
CA ILE A 26 5.36 -3.88 2.51
C ILE A 26 6.43 -3.41 1.52
N ASP A 27 6.15 -3.49 0.22
CA ASP A 27 7.02 -2.96 -0.83
C ASP A 27 7.20 -1.43 -0.78
N GLY A 28 7.79 -0.86 -1.84
CA GLY A 28 8.21 0.53 -1.91
C GLY A 28 7.59 1.32 -3.06
N GLY A 29 8.21 2.45 -3.39
CA GLY A 29 7.77 3.33 -4.47
C GLY A 29 7.85 2.67 -5.85
N LEU A 30 6.70 2.34 -6.42
CA LEU A 30 6.61 1.74 -7.76
C LEU A 30 7.13 2.69 -8.86
N ALA A 31 6.69 3.94 -8.86
CA ALA A 31 7.08 4.94 -9.87
C ALA A 31 8.60 5.12 -9.94
N THR A 32 9.22 5.31 -8.78
CA THR A 32 10.67 5.52 -8.66
C THR A 32 11.46 4.38 -9.27
N GLU A 33 11.07 3.14 -9.03
CA GLU A 33 11.77 1.99 -9.59
C GLU A 33 11.47 1.77 -11.08
N LEU A 34 10.25 2.06 -11.53
CA LEU A 34 9.95 2.04 -12.97
C LEU A 34 10.83 3.03 -13.75
N GLU A 35 11.02 4.24 -13.24
CA GLU A 35 11.94 5.23 -13.85
C GLU A 35 13.39 4.74 -13.88
N ARG A 36 13.85 4.09 -12.80
CA ARG A 36 15.20 3.50 -12.73
C ARG A 36 15.41 2.37 -13.74
N HIS A 37 14.34 1.65 -14.08
CA HIS A 37 14.32 0.66 -15.16
C HIS A 37 14.06 1.27 -16.54
N GLY A 38 13.98 2.60 -16.66
CA GLY A 38 13.88 3.32 -17.92
C GLY A 38 12.45 3.53 -18.45
N ALA A 39 11.42 3.37 -17.61
CA ALA A 39 10.05 3.70 -17.98
C ALA A 39 9.84 5.23 -18.07
N ASP A 40 9.05 5.67 -19.05
CA ASP A 40 8.62 7.06 -19.17
C ASP A 40 7.26 7.28 -18.48
N LEU A 41 7.31 7.95 -17.32
CA LEU A 41 6.15 8.24 -16.48
C LEU A 41 5.53 9.62 -16.72
N ASN A 42 5.86 10.32 -17.81
CA ASN A 42 5.26 11.61 -18.16
C ASN A 42 3.83 11.48 -18.68
N ASP A 43 2.94 10.88 -17.89
CA ASP A 43 1.51 10.74 -18.18
C ASP A 43 0.72 10.80 -16.84
N PRO A 44 -0.39 11.56 -16.76
CA PRO A 44 -1.27 11.54 -15.57
C PRO A 44 -1.75 10.13 -15.18
N LEU A 45 -1.78 9.19 -16.13
CA LEU A 45 -2.11 7.79 -15.93
C LEU A 45 -0.87 6.89 -16.11
N TRP A 46 0.32 7.33 -15.65
CA TRP A 46 1.58 6.63 -15.88
C TRP A 46 1.54 5.15 -15.47
N SER A 47 0.95 4.82 -14.32
CA SER A 47 0.86 3.44 -13.83
C SER A 47 0.06 2.58 -14.80
N ALA A 48 -1.06 3.13 -15.25
CA ALA A 48 -1.93 2.60 -16.28
C ALA A 48 -1.24 2.44 -17.65
N LYS A 49 -0.45 3.43 -18.08
CA LYS A 49 0.37 3.38 -19.31
C LYS A 49 1.40 2.26 -19.24
N CYS A 50 2.09 2.10 -18.11
CA CYS A 50 3.09 1.05 -17.93
C CYS A 50 2.51 -0.37 -18.04
N LEU A 51 1.24 -0.58 -17.66
CA LEU A 51 0.55 -1.87 -17.86
C LEU A 51 0.40 -2.24 -19.34
N LEU A 52 0.26 -1.23 -20.20
CA LEU A 52 0.13 -1.42 -21.65
C LEU A 52 1.48 -1.53 -22.33
N THR A 53 2.35 -0.54 -22.11
CA THR A 53 3.57 -0.38 -22.91
C THR A 53 4.75 -1.19 -22.34
N SER A 54 4.78 -1.37 -21.02
CA SER A 54 5.96 -1.89 -20.31
C SER A 54 5.60 -2.88 -19.18
N PRO A 55 4.69 -3.87 -19.40
CA PRO A 55 4.27 -4.78 -18.34
C PRO A 55 5.43 -5.62 -17.78
N HIS A 56 6.45 -5.88 -18.60
CA HIS A 56 7.67 -6.56 -18.19
C HIS A 56 8.49 -5.76 -17.16
N LEU A 57 8.48 -4.42 -17.21
CA LEU A 57 9.12 -3.57 -16.21
C LEU A 57 8.33 -3.57 -14.90
N VAL A 58 7.00 -3.52 -14.96
CA VAL A 58 6.14 -3.65 -13.77
C VAL A 58 6.43 -4.97 -13.05
N ARG A 59 6.49 -6.08 -13.80
CA ARG A 59 6.87 -7.39 -13.25
C ARG A 59 8.27 -7.39 -12.64
N ARG A 60 9.24 -6.74 -13.31
CA ARG A 60 10.62 -6.63 -12.80
C ARG A 60 10.65 -5.89 -11.47
N VAL A 61 9.93 -4.77 -11.33
CA VAL A 61 9.88 -4.01 -10.09
C VAL A 61 9.26 -4.81 -8.94
N HIS A 62 8.15 -5.53 -9.20
CA HIS A 62 7.60 -6.44 -8.17
C HIS A 62 8.62 -7.49 -7.74
N LEU A 63 9.33 -8.10 -8.71
CA LEU A 63 10.42 -9.05 -8.41
C LEU A 63 11.54 -8.40 -7.61
N ASP A 64 11.96 -7.17 -7.91
CA ASP A 64 13.01 -6.47 -7.16
C ASP A 64 12.61 -6.27 -5.70
N TYR A 65 11.36 -5.92 -5.42
CA TYR A 65 10.84 -5.78 -4.06
C TYR A 65 10.72 -7.11 -3.32
N LEU A 66 10.30 -8.18 -4.00
CA LEU A 66 10.34 -9.53 -3.43
C LEU A 66 11.78 -9.98 -3.16
N GLU A 67 12.71 -9.78 -4.09
CA GLU A 67 14.13 -10.04 -3.88
C GLU A 67 14.75 -9.12 -2.81
N ALA A 68 14.09 -8.03 -2.42
CA ALA A 68 14.43 -7.16 -1.31
C ALA A 68 13.78 -7.54 0.03
N GLY A 69 12.91 -8.56 0.07
CA GLY A 69 12.31 -9.04 1.30
C GLY A 69 10.88 -8.58 1.57
N ALA A 70 10.18 -8.01 0.59
CA ALA A 70 8.76 -7.69 0.75
C ALA A 70 7.91 -8.96 0.98
N ASP A 71 7.03 -8.91 1.97
CA ASP A 71 5.98 -9.89 2.25
C ASP A 71 4.67 -9.53 1.56
N ILE A 72 4.46 -8.25 1.23
CA ILE A 72 3.30 -7.75 0.50
C ILE A 72 3.78 -6.86 -0.64
N ILE A 73 3.31 -7.14 -1.86
CA ILE A 73 3.49 -6.26 -3.02
C ILE A 73 2.16 -5.61 -3.41
N ILE A 74 2.21 -4.33 -3.76
CA ILE A 74 1.05 -3.49 -4.08
C ILE A 74 0.97 -3.33 -5.61
N THR A 75 -0.17 -3.66 -6.21
CA THR A 75 -0.34 -3.68 -7.67
C THR A 75 -0.25 -2.28 -8.30
N ALA A 76 0.11 -2.23 -9.59
CA ALA A 76 0.21 -0.99 -10.37
C ALA A 76 -1.16 -0.40 -10.79
N SER A 77 -2.12 -0.32 -9.86
CA SER A 77 -3.51 0.13 -10.12
C SER A 77 -3.93 1.39 -9.36
N TYR A 78 -3.01 2.07 -8.67
CA TYR A 78 -3.28 3.27 -7.85
C TYR A 78 -4.12 4.33 -8.59
N GLN A 79 -3.67 4.74 -9.79
CA GLN A 79 -4.37 5.71 -10.66
C GLN A 79 -5.17 5.04 -11.78
N ALA A 80 -5.15 3.71 -11.89
CA ALA A 80 -5.94 3.00 -12.89
C ALA A 80 -7.42 3.10 -12.49
N THR A 81 -8.18 3.89 -13.25
CA THR A 81 -9.63 4.03 -13.08
C THR A 81 -10.31 3.81 -14.41
N ILE A 82 -11.53 3.24 -14.37
CA ILE A 82 -12.31 3.01 -15.59
C ILE A 82 -12.56 4.34 -16.30
N GLN A 83 -12.93 5.37 -15.53
CA GLN A 83 -13.18 6.72 -16.00
C GLN A 83 -11.92 7.38 -16.59
N GLY A 84 -10.75 7.20 -15.97
CA GLY A 84 -9.49 7.72 -16.48
C GLY A 84 -9.09 7.07 -17.81
N PHE A 85 -9.28 5.76 -17.93
CA PHE A 85 -9.06 5.04 -19.17
C PHE A 85 -10.06 5.43 -20.27
N GLU A 86 -11.35 5.55 -19.95
CA GLU A 86 -12.38 5.99 -20.91
C GLU A 86 -12.09 7.39 -21.45
N ALA A 87 -11.60 8.31 -20.60
CA ALA A 87 -11.16 9.64 -21.03
C ALA A 87 -9.98 9.60 -22.02
N LYS A 88 -9.23 8.49 -22.08
CA LYS A 88 -8.16 8.24 -23.05
C LYS A 88 -8.58 7.38 -24.25
N GLY A 89 -9.88 7.08 -24.37
CA GLY A 89 -10.45 6.38 -25.51
C GLY A 89 -10.51 4.86 -25.39
N PHE A 90 -10.23 4.30 -24.21
CA PHE A 90 -10.42 2.87 -23.95
C PHE A 90 -11.90 2.59 -23.68
N SER A 91 -12.38 1.43 -24.13
CA SER A 91 -13.70 0.93 -23.72
C SER A 91 -13.70 0.47 -22.26
N GLN A 92 -14.88 0.43 -21.64
CA GLN A 92 -15.03 -0.14 -20.29
C GLN A 92 -14.39 -1.53 -20.17
N GLY A 93 -14.56 -2.40 -21.17
CA GLY A 93 -13.98 -3.75 -21.16
C GLY A 93 -12.44 -3.74 -21.16
N GLU A 94 -11.82 -2.87 -21.93
CA GLU A 94 -10.36 -2.69 -21.94
C GLU A 94 -9.85 -2.13 -20.61
N SER A 95 -10.57 -1.16 -20.04
CA SER A 95 -10.27 -0.58 -18.73
C SER A 95 -10.30 -1.64 -17.62
N GLU A 96 -11.32 -2.50 -17.62
CA GLU A 96 -11.43 -3.61 -16.67
C GLU A 96 -10.33 -4.66 -16.88
N ALA A 97 -9.96 -4.94 -18.14
CA ALA A 97 -8.86 -5.84 -18.46
C ALA A 97 -7.52 -5.30 -17.94
N LEU A 98 -7.29 -3.99 -18.01
CA LEU A 98 -6.06 -3.37 -17.48
C LEU A 98 -5.97 -3.44 -15.96
N LEU A 99 -7.09 -3.24 -15.26
CA LEU A 99 -7.15 -3.44 -13.81
C LEU A 99 -6.75 -4.88 -13.44
N LYS A 100 -7.34 -5.88 -14.11
CA LYS A 100 -6.98 -7.29 -13.92
C LYS A 100 -5.52 -7.56 -14.26
N LYS A 101 -5.01 -6.98 -15.36
CA LYS A 101 -3.62 -7.12 -15.79
C LYS A 101 -2.63 -6.66 -14.72
N SER A 102 -2.95 -5.60 -13.97
CA SER A 102 -2.10 -5.13 -12.87
C SER A 102 -1.91 -6.19 -11.78
N VAL A 103 -2.95 -6.97 -11.50
CA VAL A 103 -2.93 -8.04 -10.50
C VAL A 103 -2.25 -9.28 -11.07
N GLU A 104 -2.57 -9.66 -12.31
CA GLU A 104 -1.91 -10.77 -13.01
C GLU A 104 -0.38 -10.61 -13.01
N ILE A 105 0.13 -9.41 -13.31
CA ILE A 105 1.57 -9.15 -13.33
C ILE A 105 2.22 -9.33 -11.95
N ALA A 106 1.54 -8.89 -10.88
CA ALA A 106 2.02 -9.08 -9.51
C ALA A 106 1.98 -10.55 -9.08
N LEU A 107 0.94 -11.29 -9.48
CA LEU A 107 0.83 -12.73 -9.27
C LEU A 107 1.95 -13.49 -10.00
N GLU A 108 2.21 -13.16 -11.27
CA GLU A 108 3.33 -13.71 -12.04
C GLU A 108 4.68 -13.46 -11.34
N ALA A 109 4.90 -12.25 -10.80
CA ALA A 109 6.11 -11.93 -10.06
C ALA A 109 6.25 -12.78 -8.79
N ARG A 110 5.16 -12.98 -8.03
CA ARG A 110 5.13 -13.86 -6.86
C ARG A 110 5.46 -15.30 -7.24
N ASP A 111 4.89 -15.82 -8.31
CA ASP A 111 5.11 -17.20 -8.75
C ASP A 111 6.55 -17.43 -9.22
N ILE A 112 7.12 -16.48 -9.98
CA ILE A 112 8.53 -16.50 -10.36
C ILE A 112 9.42 -16.50 -9.12
N TYR A 113 9.16 -15.62 -8.15
CA TYR A 113 9.94 -15.56 -6.91
C TYR A 113 9.87 -16.88 -6.12
N ASN A 114 8.69 -17.49 -6.02
CA ASN A 114 8.52 -18.78 -5.36
C ASN A 114 9.28 -19.90 -6.07
N GLY A 115 9.31 -19.90 -7.42
CA GLY A 115 10.15 -20.80 -8.20
C GLY A 115 11.64 -20.62 -7.90
N LEU A 116 12.13 -19.37 -7.92
CA LEU A 116 13.52 -19.05 -7.58
C LEU A 116 13.91 -19.51 -6.17
N CYS A 117 13.01 -19.38 -5.19
CA CYS A 117 13.27 -19.86 -3.83
C CYS A 117 13.36 -21.38 -3.74
N SER A 118 12.58 -22.11 -4.54
CA SER A 118 12.57 -23.58 -4.56
C SER A 118 13.86 -24.15 -5.15
N ASP A 119 14.45 -23.45 -6.13
CA ASP A 119 15.69 -23.85 -6.80
C ASP A 119 16.96 -23.48 -6.01
N CYS A 120 16.85 -22.58 -5.03
CA CYS A 120 17.98 -22.15 -4.21
C CYS A 120 18.28 -23.14 -3.08
N VAL A 121 19.40 -23.85 -3.19
CA VAL A 121 19.84 -24.88 -2.21
C VAL A 121 20.55 -24.27 -0.99
N SER A 122 20.87 -22.98 -1.00
CA SER A 122 21.58 -22.29 0.09
C SER A 122 20.94 -20.95 0.44
N ASP A 123 20.90 -20.64 1.75
CA ASP A 123 20.44 -19.37 2.32
C ASP A 123 21.32 -18.19 1.85
N GLY A 124 20.99 -17.64 0.69
CA GLY A 124 21.59 -16.41 0.17
C GLY A 124 22.23 -16.56 -1.20
N ALA A 125 21.63 -15.92 -2.20
CA ALA A 125 22.36 -15.61 -3.42
C ALA A 125 23.46 -14.60 -3.06
N GLY A 126 24.71 -14.88 -3.42
CA GLY A 126 25.87 -14.00 -3.15
C GLY A 126 25.79 -12.60 -3.77
N ASP A 127 24.70 -12.28 -4.47
CA ASP A 127 24.38 -11.00 -5.09
C ASP A 127 23.50 -10.08 -4.19
N GLY A 128 23.21 -10.50 -2.96
CA GLY A 128 22.47 -9.71 -1.98
C GLY A 128 20.96 -9.84 -2.06
N ARG A 129 20.42 -10.66 -2.98
CA ARG A 129 18.98 -11.00 -3.02
C ARG A 129 18.56 -11.84 -1.82
N ILE A 130 17.36 -11.58 -1.32
CA ILE A 130 16.72 -12.35 -0.27
C ILE A 130 15.81 -13.36 -0.96
N LEU A 131 16.31 -14.59 -1.13
CA LEU A 131 15.57 -15.72 -1.68
C LEU A 131 15.24 -16.69 -0.54
N LYS A 132 14.05 -16.53 0.04
CA LYS A 132 13.60 -17.32 1.18
C LYS A 132 12.11 -17.58 1.05
N HIS A 133 11.70 -18.84 1.26
CA HIS A 133 10.30 -19.19 1.33
C HIS A 133 9.58 -18.40 2.43
N ARG A 134 8.56 -17.62 2.02
CA ARG A 134 7.69 -16.84 2.90
C ARG A 134 6.29 -16.73 2.31
N SER A 135 5.33 -16.35 3.13
CA SER A 135 3.97 -16.06 2.65
C SER A 135 3.97 -14.68 2.01
N ILE A 136 3.72 -14.63 0.70
CA ILE A 136 3.69 -13.39 -0.08
C ILE A 136 2.24 -13.07 -0.45
N LEU A 137 1.78 -11.88 -0.07
CA LEU A 137 0.47 -11.37 -0.47
C LEU A 137 0.59 -10.36 -1.62
N VAL A 138 -0.42 -10.37 -2.48
CA VAL A 138 -0.64 -9.36 -3.51
C VAL A 138 -1.82 -8.49 -3.10
N ALA A 139 -1.57 -7.20 -2.90
CA ALA A 139 -2.58 -6.22 -2.52
C ALA A 139 -2.99 -5.38 -3.74
N ALA A 140 -4.26 -5.45 -4.13
CA ALA A 140 -4.79 -4.65 -5.22
C ALA A 140 -4.90 -3.17 -4.82
N SER A 141 -4.06 -2.31 -5.38
CA SER A 141 -4.05 -0.87 -5.09
C SER A 141 -5.31 -0.17 -5.58
N VAL A 142 -5.91 0.63 -4.71
CA VAL A 142 -7.01 1.54 -5.02
C VAL A 142 -6.67 2.92 -4.43
N GLY A 143 -6.20 3.82 -5.29
CA GLY A 143 -5.94 5.21 -4.91
C GLY A 143 -7.21 6.05 -4.76
N SER A 144 -7.10 7.17 -4.06
CA SER A 144 -8.20 8.12 -3.87
C SER A 144 -8.73 8.73 -5.17
N TYR A 145 -9.92 9.34 -5.10
CA TYR A 145 -10.50 10.14 -6.18
C TYR A 145 -9.56 11.29 -6.58
N GLY A 146 -8.86 11.88 -5.61
CA GLY A 146 -7.85 12.91 -5.87
C GLY A 146 -6.74 12.44 -6.81
N ALA A 147 -6.32 11.17 -6.70
CA ALA A 147 -5.29 10.61 -7.58
C ALA A 147 -5.75 10.53 -9.06
N TYR A 148 -7.05 10.36 -9.28
CA TYR A 148 -7.65 10.40 -10.62
C TYR A 148 -7.71 11.82 -11.20
N LEU A 149 -7.97 12.83 -10.37
CA LEU A 149 -8.01 14.23 -10.81
C LEU A 149 -6.64 14.72 -11.31
N ALA A 150 -5.55 14.12 -10.80
CA ALA A 150 -4.18 14.43 -11.18
C ALA A 150 -3.80 15.92 -11.01
N ASP A 151 -4.42 16.58 -10.02
CA ASP A 151 -4.24 17.99 -9.66
C ASP A 151 -3.65 18.17 -8.25
N GLY A 152 -3.21 17.09 -7.60
CA GLY A 152 -2.68 17.09 -6.24
C GLY A 152 -3.76 17.03 -5.15
N SER A 153 -5.04 16.85 -5.51
CA SER A 153 -6.14 16.73 -4.55
C SER A 153 -6.02 15.52 -3.61
N GLU A 154 -5.19 14.52 -3.93
CA GLU A 154 -4.82 13.46 -2.99
C GLU A 154 -3.94 13.95 -1.81
N TYR A 155 -3.37 15.16 -1.91
CA TYR A 155 -2.60 15.82 -0.85
C TYR A 155 -3.30 17.05 -0.25
N SER A 156 -4.44 17.45 -0.81
CA SER A 156 -5.31 18.49 -0.24
C SER A 156 -6.54 17.90 0.44
N GLY A 157 -7.04 16.77 -0.06
CA GLY A 157 -8.30 16.13 0.36
C GLY A 157 -9.56 16.92 -0.01
N ASN A 158 -9.42 18.04 -0.73
CA ASN A 158 -10.53 18.89 -1.16
C ASN A 158 -10.95 18.54 -2.59
N TYR A 159 -12.14 17.95 -2.73
CA TYR A 159 -12.70 17.53 -4.02
C TYR A 159 -13.78 18.48 -4.56
N GLY A 160 -13.99 19.61 -3.88
CA GLY A 160 -15.06 20.57 -4.17
C GLY A 160 -16.41 20.21 -3.56
N ASP A 161 -17.29 21.22 -3.46
CA ASP A 161 -18.54 21.17 -2.68
C ASP A 161 -19.60 20.22 -3.24
N ALA A 162 -19.52 19.86 -4.52
CA ALA A 162 -20.44 18.92 -5.15
C ALA A 162 -20.18 17.47 -4.75
N MET A 163 -19.03 17.19 -4.14
CA MET A 163 -18.61 15.84 -3.81
C MET A 163 -19.38 15.29 -2.61
N ASN A 164 -19.97 14.11 -2.76
CA ASN A 164 -20.71 13.44 -1.70
C ASN A 164 -20.41 11.94 -1.65
N LEU A 165 -20.87 11.30 -0.59
CA LEU A 165 -20.63 9.88 -0.31
C LEU A 165 -21.06 8.97 -1.46
N GLU A 166 -22.26 9.16 -2.02
CA GLU A 166 -22.77 8.28 -3.07
C GLU A 166 -22.02 8.47 -4.39
N TYR A 167 -21.56 9.70 -4.68
CA TYR A 167 -20.67 9.93 -5.82
C TYR A 167 -19.36 9.14 -5.69
N LEU A 168 -18.68 9.23 -4.55
CA LEU A 168 -17.43 8.51 -4.32
C LEU A 168 -17.65 6.99 -4.38
N LYS A 169 -18.78 6.50 -3.84
CA LYS A 169 -19.16 5.09 -3.97
C LYS A 169 -19.34 4.70 -5.43
N ASN A 170 -20.12 5.46 -6.21
CA ASN A 170 -20.33 5.22 -7.64
C ASN A 170 -19.02 5.21 -8.43
N PHE A 171 -18.13 6.14 -8.14
CA PHE A 171 -16.83 6.24 -8.79
C PHE A 171 -15.98 4.99 -8.58
N HIS A 172 -15.89 4.51 -7.33
CA HIS A 172 -15.01 3.39 -6.97
C HIS A 172 -15.63 2.00 -7.20
N ARG A 173 -16.97 1.89 -7.17
CA ARG A 173 -17.69 0.61 -7.10
C ARG A 173 -17.19 -0.44 -8.10
N ARG A 174 -17.19 -0.11 -9.39
CA ARG A 174 -16.83 -1.10 -10.42
C ARG A 174 -15.36 -1.47 -10.37
N ARG A 175 -14.47 -0.50 -10.12
CA ARG A 175 -13.02 -0.75 -9.95
C ARG A 175 -12.75 -1.70 -8.79
N VAL A 176 -13.41 -1.49 -7.64
CA VAL A 176 -13.27 -2.34 -6.45
C VAL A 176 -13.74 -3.76 -6.73
N GLN A 177 -14.90 -3.94 -7.38
CA GLN A 177 -15.40 -5.27 -7.79
C GLN A 177 -14.40 -5.99 -8.71
N VAL A 178 -13.93 -5.31 -9.76
CA VAL A 178 -13.01 -5.90 -10.75
C VAL A 178 -11.69 -6.33 -10.11
N LEU A 179 -11.13 -5.50 -9.23
CA LEU A 179 -9.90 -5.84 -8.51
C LEU A 179 -10.12 -6.95 -7.48
N ALA A 180 -11.26 -6.96 -6.78
CA ALA A 180 -11.60 -8.04 -5.86
C ALA A 180 -11.70 -9.41 -6.55
N ASP A 181 -12.22 -9.43 -7.78
CA ASP A 181 -12.42 -10.65 -8.56
C ASP A 181 -11.18 -11.05 -9.40
N SER A 182 -10.08 -10.29 -9.31
CA SER A 182 -8.88 -10.49 -10.13
C SER A 182 -7.87 -11.49 -9.57
N GLY A 183 -8.13 -12.05 -8.37
CA GLY A 183 -7.23 -12.99 -7.69
C GLY A 183 -6.24 -12.35 -6.72
N ALA A 184 -6.40 -11.06 -6.41
CA ALA A 184 -5.64 -10.41 -5.33
C ALA A 184 -5.99 -11.00 -3.96
N ASP A 185 -5.04 -11.03 -3.03
CA ASP A 185 -5.27 -11.55 -1.68
C ASP A 185 -6.01 -10.55 -0.79
N LEU A 186 -5.85 -9.25 -1.06
CA LEU A 186 -6.54 -8.16 -0.38
C LEU A 186 -6.61 -6.90 -1.24
N ILE A 187 -7.40 -5.90 -0.81
CA ILE A 187 -7.45 -4.57 -1.41
C ILE A 187 -6.67 -3.57 -0.55
N ALA A 188 -5.82 -2.77 -1.19
CA ALA A 188 -5.09 -1.68 -0.57
C ALA A 188 -5.77 -0.34 -0.91
N PHE A 189 -6.68 0.13 -0.05
CA PHE A 189 -7.14 1.53 -0.13
C PHE A 189 -6.06 2.42 0.47
N GLU A 190 -5.39 3.20 -0.36
CA GLU A 190 -4.20 3.93 0.05
C GLU A 190 -4.21 5.40 -0.36
N THR A 191 -3.47 6.21 0.41
CA THR A 191 -3.43 7.67 0.25
C THR A 191 -4.84 8.26 0.29
N VAL A 192 -5.67 7.78 1.23
CA VAL A 192 -7.04 8.27 1.44
C VAL A 192 -6.96 9.61 2.20
N PRO A 193 -7.38 10.73 1.60
CA PRO A 193 -7.03 12.03 2.15
C PRO A 193 -8.12 12.64 3.04
N ASN A 194 -9.33 12.08 3.05
CA ASN A 194 -10.46 12.59 3.81
C ASN A 194 -11.34 11.47 4.39
N LYS A 195 -12.15 11.85 5.38
CA LYS A 195 -13.06 10.96 6.09
C LYS A 195 -14.19 10.43 5.20
N LEU A 196 -14.70 11.27 4.30
CA LEU A 196 -15.84 10.96 3.44
C LEU A 196 -15.53 9.78 2.49
N GLU A 197 -14.35 9.76 1.91
CA GLU A 197 -13.90 8.68 1.03
C GLU A 197 -13.59 7.41 1.81
N ALA A 198 -13.04 7.52 3.02
CA ALA A 198 -12.88 6.38 3.91
C ALA A 198 -14.22 5.69 4.22
N GLN A 199 -15.28 6.49 4.44
CA GLN A 199 -16.64 5.99 4.62
C GLN A 199 -17.16 5.32 3.33
N ALA A 200 -16.90 5.90 2.16
CA ALA A 200 -17.30 5.33 0.87
C ALA A 200 -16.70 3.93 0.68
N TYR A 201 -15.39 3.77 0.90
CA TYR A 201 -14.72 2.48 0.80
C TYR A 201 -15.26 1.46 1.81
N ALA A 202 -15.37 1.83 3.08
CA ALA A 202 -15.86 0.92 4.12
C ALA A 202 -17.29 0.42 3.83
N GLN A 203 -18.17 1.28 3.31
CA GLN A 203 -19.53 0.91 2.92
C GLN A 203 -19.56 0.05 1.65
N LEU A 204 -18.76 0.39 0.63
CA LEU A 204 -18.66 -0.40 -0.60
C LEU A 204 -18.25 -1.84 -0.34
N LEU A 205 -17.31 -2.06 0.58
CA LEU A 205 -16.89 -3.42 0.95
C LEU A 205 -18.09 -4.28 1.38
N GLU A 206 -19.02 -3.72 2.16
CA GLU A 206 -20.21 -4.42 2.65
C GLU A 206 -21.30 -4.52 1.59
N GLU A 207 -21.68 -3.40 0.97
CA GLU A 207 -22.76 -3.31 -0.02
C GLU A 207 -22.52 -4.21 -1.23
N GLU A 208 -21.28 -4.26 -1.72
CA GLU A 208 -20.89 -5.06 -2.87
C GLU A 208 -20.48 -6.48 -2.49
N ASN A 209 -20.62 -6.86 -1.22
CA ASN A 209 -20.30 -8.18 -0.71
C ASN A 209 -18.87 -8.66 -1.08
N ILE A 210 -17.90 -7.74 -1.06
CA ILE A 210 -16.50 -8.01 -1.39
C ILE A 210 -15.95 -9.13 -0.50
N LYS A 211 -15.31 -10.13 -1.11
CA LYS A 211 -14.93 -11.39 -0.44
C LYS A 211 -13.53 -11.38 0.16
N ILE A 212 -12.63 -10.62 -0.44
CA ILE A 212 -11.27 -10.45 0.06
C ILE A 212 -11.21 -9.31 1.08
N PRO A 213 -10.31 -9.37 2.07
CA PRO A 213 -10.14 -8.28 3.03
C PRO A 213 -9.52 -7.04 2.38
N ALA A 214 -9.52 -5.93 3.11
CA ALA A 214 -8.87 -4.69 2.70
C ALA A 214 -8.06 -4.07 3.84
N TRP A 215 -7.17 -3.13 3.53
CA TRP A 215 -6.71 -2.14 4.50
C TRP A 215 -7.12 -0.73 4.09
N LEU A 216 -7.07 0.19 5.04
CA LEU A 216 -7.21 1.63 4.80
C LEU A 216 -5.95 2.35 5.26
N SER A 217 -5.30 3.09 4.38
CA SER A 217 -4.15 3.93 4.70
C SER A 217 -4.42 5.38 4.34
N PHE A 218 -4.14 6.27 5.29
CA PHE A 218 -4.31 7.71 5.16
C PHE A 218 -2.97 8.41 4.97
N ASN A 219 -3.00 9.69 4.60
CA ASN A 219 -1.83 10.56 4.58
C ASN A 219 -2.04 11.79 5.46
N SER A 220 -0.95 12.31 6.03
CA SER A 220 -0.95 13.49 6.89
C SER A 220 0.15 14.46 6.49
N LYS A 221 -0.12 15.76 6.67
CA LYS A 221 0.86 16.84 6.44
C LYS A 221 1.27 17.56 7.73
N ASP A 222 0.53 17.38 8.81
CA ASP A 222 0.71 18.06 10.11
C ASP A 222 1.03 17.10 11.27
N GLY A 223 0.93 15.78 11.04
CA GLY A 223 1.16 14.77 12.08
C GLY A 223 -0.01 14.56 13.05
N VAL A 224 -1.18 15.15 12.77
CA VAL A 224 -2.37 15.09 13.64
C VAL A 224 -3.62 14.69 12.85
N ASN A 225 -3.85 15.34 11.70
CA ASN A 225 -5.03 15.18 10.87
C ASN A 225 -4.67 14.49 9.55
N VAL A 226 -5.69 13.97 8.86
CA VAL A 226 -5.50 13.62 7.44
C VAL A 226 -5.41 14.90 6.61
N VAL A 227 -4.88 14.83 5.38
CA VAL A 227 -4.53 16.03 4.61
C VAL A 227 -5.71 16.99 4.33
N SER A 228 -6.96 16.51 4.35
CA SER A 228 -8.18 17.33 4.28
C SER A 228 -8.43 18.22 5.50
N GLY A 229 -7.78 17.92 6.63
CA GLY A 229 -8.07 18.50 7.93
C GLY A 229 -9.05 17.68 8.77
N ASP A 230 -9.60 16.57 8.26
CA ASP A 230 -10.39 15.65 9.09
C ASP A 230 -9.51 15.01 10.18
N SER A 231 -10.12 14.73 11.33
CA SER A 231 -9.45 14.04 12.43
C SER A 231 -9.03 12.63 12.00
N LEU A 232 -7.73 12.31 12.13
CA LEU A 232 -7.23 10.96 11.88
C LEU A 232 -7.94 9.92 12.76
N LEU A 233 -8.27 10.26 14.01
CA LEU A 233 -8.93 9.34 14.92
C LEU A 233 -10.32 8.94 14.41
N GLU A 234 -11.05 9.87 13.80
CA GLU A 234 -12.37 9.58 13.20
C GLU A 234 -12.22 8.68 11.96
N CYS A 235 -11.23 8.96 11.12
CA CYS A 235 -10.89 8.13 9.95
C CYS A 235 -10.54 6.69 10.37
N VAL A 236 -9.72 6.53 11.41
CA VAL A 236 -9.33 5.22 11.94
C VAL A 236 -10.51 4.51 12.61
N ALA A 237 -11.43 5.24 13.24
CA ALA A 237 -12.64 4.66 13.81
C ALA A 237 -13.55 4.03 12.72
N ILE A 238 -13.62 4.63 11.53
CA ILE A 238 -14.33 4.04 10.38
C ILE A 238 -13.68 2.72 9.97
N ALA A 239 -12.35 2.73 9.83
CA ALA A 239 -11.59 1.51 9.52
C ALA A 239 -11.79 0.45 10.60
N GLN A 240 -11.78 0.81 11.89
CA GLN A 240 -12.01 -0.09 13.02
C GLN A 240 -13.39 -0.76 12.95
N ALA A 241 -14.43 -0.02 12.59
CA ALA A 241 -15.82 -0.51 12.56
C ALA A 241 -16.11 -1.52 11.45
N SER A 242 -15.40 -1.46 10.31
CA SER A 242 -15.58 -2.41 9.20
C SER A 242 -14.86 -3.74 9.47
N LYS A 243 -15.57 -4.87 9.47
CA LYS A 243 -14.93 -6.19 9.65
C LYS A 243 -14.04 -6.61 8.48
N LYS A 244 -14.34 -6.11 7.27
CA LYS A 244 -13.58 -6.40 6.05
C LYS A 244 -12.26 -5.64 5.98
N VAL A 245 -12.12 -4.55 6.75
CA VAL A 245 -10.85 -3.85 6.92
C VAL A 245 -10.01 -4.60 7.97
N VAL A 246 -8.87 -5.17 7.59
CA VAL A 246 -8.04 -6.01 8.47
C VAL A 246 -6.79 -5.32 9.00
N ALA A 247 -6.46 -4.14 8.45
CA ALA A 247 -5.38 -3.29 8.93
C ALA A 247 -5.69 -1.82 8.61
N VAL A 248 -5.09 -0.89 9.35
CA VAL A 248 -5.28 0.56 9.16
C VAL A 248 -3.97 1.30 9.39
N GLY A 249 -3.68 2.34 8.62
CA GLY A 249 -2.34 2.89 8.61
C GLY A 249 -2.15 4.29 8.06
N ILE A 250 -0.87 4.63 7.89
CA ILE A 250 -0.41 5.87 7.28
C ILE A 250 0.59 5.55 6.18
N ASN A 251 0.42 6.21 5.04
CA ASN A 251 1.38 6.20 3.95
C ASN A 251 1.61 7.59 3.39
N CYS A 252 2.62 7.69 2.53
CA CYS A 252 2.93 8.89 1.78
C CYS A 252 2.99 10.17 2.65
N THR A 253 3.48 9.99 3.88
CA THR A 253 3.63 10.99 4.94
C THR A 253 5.10 11.09 5.32
N PRO A 254 5.64 12.27 5.65
CA PRO A 254 7.03 12.39 6.09
C PRO A 254 7.34 11.53 7.34
N PRO A 255 8.48 10.79 7.37
CA PRO A 255 8.86 9.90 8.48
C PRO A 255 8.78 10.51 9.87
N ARG A 256 9.14 11.80 10.00
CA ARG A 256 9.12 12.55 11.27
C ARG A 256 7.76 12.57 11.98
N PHE A 257 6.64 12.45 11.25
CA PHE A 257 5.30 12.48 11.83
C PHE A 257 4.79 11.11 12.25
N ILE A 258 5.39 10.03 11.72
CA ILE A 258 4.85 8.68 11.83
C ILE A 258 4.73 8.21 13.28
N HIS A 259 5.72 8.50 14.13
CA HIS A 259 5.73 8.06 15.52
C HIS A 259 4.46 8.50 16.28
N ASP A 260 4.15 9.80 16.24
CA ASP A 260 3.03 10.37 16.98
C ASP A 260 1.68 9.99 16.36
N LEU A 261 1.65 9.78 15.04
CA LEU A 261 0.50 9.24 14.34
C LEU A 261 0.19 7.81 14.82
N ILE A 262 1.19 6.91 14.92
CA ILE A 262 0.97 5.54 15.44
C ILE A 262 0.40 5.58 16.87
N LEU A 263 1.00 6.40 17.76
CA LEU A 263 0.53 6.56 19.14
C LEU A 263 -0.93 7.05 19.20
N SER A 264 -1.32 7.92 18.28
CA SER A 264 -2.69 8.41 18.16
C SER A 264 -3.64 7.31 17.67
N MET A 265 -3.28 6.61 16.60
CA MET A 265 -4.10 5.53 16.02
C MET A 265 -4.39 4.42 17.03
N LYS A 266 -3.40 4.02 17.85
CA LYS A 266 -3.57 2.97 18.87
C LYS A 266 -4.63 3.25 19.92
N LYS A 267 -5.03 4.52 20.11
CA LYS A 267 -6.09 4.88 21.04
C LYS A 267 -7.47 4.41 20.56
N VAL A 268 -7.63 4.17 19.25
CA VAL A 268 -8.96 3.96 18.62
C VAL A 268 -9.03 2.70 17.75
N THR A 269 -7.92 1.96 17.57
CA THR A 269 -7.94 0.69 16.84
C THR A 269 -7.17 -0.42 17.56
N SER A 270 -7.69 -1.64 17.43
CA SER A 270 -7.01 -2.88 17.81
C SER A 270 -6.44 -3.62 16.59
N LYS A 271 -6.61 -3.08 15.39
CA LYS A 271 -6.14 -3.69 14.15
C LYS A 271 -4.64 -3.46 13.98
N PRO A 272 -3.93 -4.37 13.27
CA PRO A 272 -2.56 -4.13 12.86
C PRO A 272 -2.38 -2.77 12.20
N ILE A 273 -1.35 -2.04 12.62
CA ILE A 273 -1.00 -0.74 12.07
C ILE A 273 0.02 -0.92 10.96
N LEU A 274 -0.28 -0.41 9.76
CA LEU A 274 0.65 -0.39 8.63
C LEU A 274 1.24 1.01 8.40
N ILE A 275 2.54 1.09 8.14
CA ILE A 275 3.24 2.34 7.87
C ILE A 275 4.19 2.19 6.69
N TYR A 276 3.99 3.01 5.67
CA TYR A 276 4.88 3.06 4.51
C TYR A 276 5.03 4.53 4.07
N PRO A 277 5.94 5.29 4.72
CA PRO A 277 6.09 6.72 4.50
C PRO A 277 6.89 7.03 3.22
N ASN A 278 6.92 8.30 2.82
CA ASN A 278 7.86 8.77 1.80
C ASN A 278 9.31 8.72 2.35
N SER A 279 10.30 8.78 1.48
CA SER A 279 11.73 8.78 1.88
C SER A 279 12.17 9.94 2.80
N GLY A 280 11.46 11.07 2.83
CA GLY A 280 11.79 12.21 3.71
C GLY A 280 11.41 13.58 3.15
N GLU A 281 11.39 13.71 1.83
CA GLU A 281 11.18 14.99 1.15
C GLU A 281 9.72 15.24 0.72
N ARG A 282 9.38 16.46 0.28
CA ARG A 282 8.00 16.89 0.03
C ARG A 282 7.68 16.90 -1.47
N TYR A 283 6.48 16.48 -1.86
CA TYR A 283 6.00 16.65 -3.24
C TYR A 283 5.40 18.04 -3.41
N ASP A 284 5.81 18.73 -4.47
CA ASP A 284 5.25 20.00 -4.94
C ASP A 284 4.35 19.72 -6.14
N ALA A 285 3.03 19.84 -5.93
CA ALA A 285 2.03 19.53 -6.95
C ALA A 285 2.01 20.54 -8.11
N ASP A 286 2.36 21.80 -7.86
CA ASP A 286 2.40 22.86 -8.88
C ASP A 286 3.57 22.62 -9.85
N ARG A 287 4.71 22.21 -9.30
CA ARG A 287 5.95 21.96 -10.05
C ARG A 287 6.05 20.52 -10.54
N LYS A 288 5.17 19.64 -10.07
CA LYS A 288 5.22 18.18 -10.28
C LYS A 288 6.58 17.59 -9.94
N GLU A 289 7.20 18.10 -8.89
CA GLU A 289 8.56 17.73 -8.51
C GLU A 289 8.68 17.46 -7.01
N TRP A 290 9.72 16.73 -6.68
CA TRP A 290 10.07 16.35 -5.32
C TRP A 290 11.14 17.30 -4.78
N VAL A 291 10.82 18.07 -3.74
CA VAL A 291 11.73 19.06 -3.14
C VAL A 291 12.30 18.57 -1.82
N GLN A 292 13.62 18.76 -1.62
CA GLN A 292 14.30 18.43 -0.36
C GLN A 292 13.68 19.18 0.82
N ASN A 293 13.58 18.49 1.96
CA ASN A 293 13.08 19.10 3.17
C ASN A 293 14.20 19.95 3.79
N THR A 294 14.05 21.28 3.78
CA THR A 294 15.11 22.24 4.15
C THR A 294 15.37 22.37 5.66
N GLY A 295 14.82 21.49 6.51
CA GLY A 295 14.72 21.76 7.95
C GLY A 295 15.07 20.64 8.94
N VAL A 296 15.33 19.40 8.51
CA VAL A 296 15.65 18.30 9.45
C VAL A 296 16.72 17.41 8.84
N ARG A 297 17.76 17.05 9.60
CA ARG A 297 18.77 16.07 9.17
C ARG A 297 18.08 14.72 8.95
N ASP A 298 18.35 14.07 7.82
CA ASP A 298 17.94 12.69 7.58
C ASP A 298 18.63 11.80 8.64
N GLU A 299 17.88 11.32 9.64
CA GLU A 299 18.24 10.06 10.27
C GLU A 299 17.90 8.96 9.25
N ASP A 300 18.79 7.97 9.10
CA ASP A 300 18.60 6.87 8.15
C ASP A 300 17.19 6.28 8.31
N PHE A 301 16.41 6.18 7.24
CA PHE A 301 15.03 5.64 7.21
C PHE A 301 14.84 4.37 8.08
N VAL A 302 15.89 3.56 8.22
CA VAL A 302 15.97 2.33 9.01
C VAL A 302 15.96 2.57 10.53
N SER A 303 16.55 3.67 11.02
CA SER A 303 16.57 4.00 12.46
C SER A 303 15.14 4.17 13.00
N TYR A 304 14.24 4.74 12.19
CA TYR A 304 12.85 4.94 12.58
C TYR A 304 12.02 3.66 12.64
N VAL A 305 12.37 2.64 11.85
CA VAL A 305 11.60 1.38 11.77
C VAL A 305 11.45 0.73 13.14
N ASN A 306 12.54 0.68 13.91
CA ASN A 306 12.51 0.08 15.25
C ASN A 306 11.58 0.86 16.19
N THR A 307 11.69 2.19 16.19
CA THR A 307 10.85 3.07 16.99
C THR A 307 9.37 2.91 16.63
N TRP A 308 9.03 2.86 15.33
CA TRP A 308 7.65 2.65 14.88
C TRP A 308 7.09 1.32 15.35
N CYS A 309 7.87 0.24 15.24
CA CYS A 309 7.47 -1.07 15.72
C CYS A 309 7.32 -1.15 17.25
N GLU A 310 8.14 -0.42 18.01
CA GLU A 310 8.00 -0.31 19.48
C GLU A 310 6.70 0.36 19.88
N VAL A 311 6.30 1.42 19.16
CA VAL A 311 5.04 2.10 19.46
C VAL A 311 3.82 1.41 18.87
N GLY A 312 3.98 0.48 17.92
CA GLY A 312 2.98 -0.52 17.56
C GLY A 312 2.69 -0.72 16.08
N ALA A 313 3.53 -0.22 15.18
CA ALA A 313 3.48 -0.62 13.76
C ALA A 313 3.80 -2.11 13.62
N SER A 314 3.00 -2.84 12.83
CA SER A 314 3.16 -4.26 12.55
C SER A 314 3.46 -4.55 11.08
N LEU A 315 3.12 -3.63 10.19
CA LEU A 315 3.52 -3.68 8.79
C LEU A 315 4.33 -2.43 8.44
N VAL A 316 5.47 -2.61 7.79
CA VAL A 316 6.37 -1.50 7.46
C VAL A 316 6.87 -1.60 6.03
N GLY A 317 6.80 -0.52 5.26
CA GLY A 317 7.31 -0.45 3.89
C GLY A 317 7.74 0.97 3.51
N GLY A 318 7.60 1.30 2.23
CA GLY A 318 7.89 2.63 1.71
C GLY A 318 6.86 3.13 0.68
N CYS A 319 6.73 4.44 0.55
CA CYS A 319 5.94 5.08 -0.50
C CYS A 319 6.90 5.76 -1.49
N CYS A 320 6.65 7.01 -1.87
CA CYS A 320 7.43 7.70 -2.89
C CYS A 320 8.93 7.79 -2.58
N ARG A 321 9.74 7.56 -3.62
CA ARG A 321 11.22 7.55 -3.64
C ARG A 321 11.91 6.53 -2.75
N THR A 322 11.15 5.65 -2.11
CA THR A 322 11.74 4.45 -1.51
C THR A 322 12.08 3.44 -2.61
N THR A 323 13.06 2.58 -2.35
CA THR A 323 13.65 1.67 -3.34
C THR A 323 13.79 0.26 -2.76
N PRO A 324 14.11 -0.77 -3.56
CA PRO A 324 14.45 -2.10 -3.08
C PRO A 324 15.58 -2.10 -2.05
N ASN A 325 16.50 -1.13 -2.11
CA ASN A 325 17.52 -0.98 -1.06
C ASN A 325 16.92 -0.56 0.28
N THR A 326 15.93 0.35 0.26
CA THR A 326 15.15 0.73 1.45
C THR A 326 14.45 -0.49 2.04
N ILE A 327 13.72 -1.24 1.21
CA ILE A 327 12.97 -2.42 1.65
C ILE A 327 13.90 -3.52 2.19
N ARG A 328 15.05 -3.74 1.56
CA ARG A 328 16.08 -4.67 2.06
C ARG A 328 16.60 -4.29 3.43
N ALA A 329 16.75 -2.99 3.68
CA ALA A 329 17.19 -2.49 4.97
C ALA A 329 16.10 -2.64 6.05
N ILE A 330 14.83 -2.38 5.71
CA ILE A 330 13.67 -2.64 6.59
C ILE A 330 13.61 -4.13 6.95
N TYR A 331 13.67 -5.01 5.95
CA TYR A 331 13.63 -6.47 6.15
C TYR A 331 14.72 -6.94 7.11
N ARG A 332 15.96 -6.45 6.93
CA ARG A 332 17.09 -6.80 7.82
C ARG A 332 16.87 -6.29 9.24
N ALA A 333 16.37 -5.07 9.42
CA ALA A 333 16.08 -4.52 10.74
C ALA A 333 15.02 -5.34 11.49
N LEU A 334 13.92 -5.71 10.81
CA LEU A 334 12.84 -6.50 11.39
C LEU A 334 13.22 -7.97 11.64
N SER A 335 14.04 -8.56 10.76
CA SER A 335 14.58 -9.91 10.95
C SER A 335 15.47 -9.99 12.20
N ASN A 336 16.36 -9.01 12.39
CA ASN A 336 17.24 -8.94 13.56
C ASN A 336 16.44 -8.74 14.85
N ARG A 337 15.40 -7.91 14.81
CA ARG A 337 14.48 -7.69 15.95
C ARG A 337 13.76 -8.97 16.35
N SER A 338 13.23 -9.71 15.39
CA SER A 338 12.50 -10.96 15.63
C SER A 338 13.41 -12.04 16.23
N ALA A 339 14.68 -12.09 15.79
CA ALA A 339 15.69 -12.94 16.39
C ALA A 339 16.00 -12.56 17.85
N ALA A 340 16.08 -11.27 18.16
CA ALA A 340 16.33 -10.79 19.54
C ALA A 340 15.14 -11.03 20.49
N LEU A 341 13.92 -11.03 19.99
CA LEU A 341 12.69 -11.30 20.76
C LEU A 341 12.41 -12.80 20.95
N SER A 342 13.08 -13.67 20.20
CA SER A 342 12.97 -15.12 20.35
C SER A 342 13.87 -15.57 21.51
N PRO A 343 13.34 -16.17 22.60
CA PRO A 343 14.18 -16.61 23.69
C PRO A 343 15.22 -17.63 23.19
N LEU A 344 16.49 -17.41 23.54
CA LEU A 344 17.54 -18.42 23.44
C LEU A 344 16.99 -19.70 24.09
N LYS A 345 16.81 -20.74 23.27
CA LYS A 345 16.31 -22.06 23.71
C LYS A 345 17.18 -22.64 24.82
#